data_AF-A0A2E3RM55-F1
#
_entry.id   AF-A0A2E3RM55-F1
#
_cell.length_a   1.000
_cell.length_b   1.000
_cell.length_c   1.000
_cell.angle_alpha   90.00
_cell.angle_beta   90.00
_cell.angle_gamma   90.00
#
_symmetry.space_group_name_H-M   'P 1'
#
loop_
_entity.id
_entity.type
_entity.pdbx_description
1 polymer ?
#
loop_
_entity_poly.entity_id
_entity_poly.type
_entity_poly.pdbx_seq_one_letter_code
_entity_poly.pdbx_strand_id
1 'polypeptide(L)' 'MTGTIKDLETAAGITDREAFWMQFASIKGATIRDGKLRSNGMEAGIAQLRHMAEQRNAQAA' A
#
# COMPACT_ATOMS: atom_id res chain seq x y z
N MET A 1 11.35 -4.23 11.94
CA MET A 1 11.19 -3.30 10.80
C MET A 1 9.77 -2.76 10.81
N THR A 2 9.54 -1.64 11.51
CA THR A 2 8.26 -0.93 11.53
C THR A 2 8.14 -0.11 10.24
N GLY A 3 7.98 -0.80 9.12
CA GLY A 3 7.70 -0.16 7.84
C GLY A 3 6.31 0.46 7.89
N THR A 4 6.25 1.77 8.16
CA THR A 4 5.00 2.52 8.07
C THR A 4 4.54 2.58 6.61
N ILE A 5 3.27 2.92 6.37
CA ILE A 5 2.78 3.14 5.00
C ILE A 5 3.66 4.14 4.25
N LYS A 6 4.17 5.17 4.95
CA LYS A 6 5.08 6.18 4.41
C LYS A 6 6.43 5.63 3.95
N ASP A 7 6.94 4.62 4.65
CA ASP A 7 8.17 3.93 4.25
C ASP A 7 7.95 3.14 2.96
N LEU A 8 6.82 2.43 2.87
CA LEU A 8 6.43 1.72 1.65
C LEU A 8 6.15 2.66 0.47
N GLU A 9 5.51 3.81 0.69
CA GLU A 9 5.32 4.86 -0.32
C GLU A 9 6.66 5.35 -0.87
N THR A 10 7.64 5.55 0.00
CA THR A 10 8.99 5.98 -0.37
C THR A 10 9.74 4.89 -1.13
N ALA A 11 9.71 3.65 -0.65
CA ALA A 11 10.36 2.51 -1.29
C ALA A 11 9.71 2.15 -2.65
N ALA A 12 8.39 2.29 -2.76
CA ALA A 12 7.67 2.20 -4.03
C ALA A 12 7.90 3.41 -4.94
N GLY A 13 8.56 4.46 -4.44
CA GLY A 13 8.82 5.73 -5.12
C GLY A 13 7.55 6.39 -5.65
N ILE A 14 6.51 6.41 -4.82
CA ILE A 14 5.29 7.18 -5.04
C ILE A 14 5.61 8.66 -4.80
N THR A 15 5.49 9.46 -5.85
CA THR A 15 5.61 10.92 -5.80
C THR A 15 4.26 11.60 -5.55
N ASP A 16 3.18 11.00 -6.05
CA ASP A 16 1.81 11.49 -5.89
C ASP A 16 0.96 10.52 -5.06
N ARG A 17 0.95 10.77 -3.75
CA ARG A 17 0.26 9.94 -2.77
C ARG A 17 -1.25 9.98 -2.98
N GLU A 18 -1.81 11.15 -3.22
CA GLU A 18 -3.26 11.32 -3.35
C GLU A 18 -3.79 10.61 -4.58
N ALA A 19 -3.14 10.77 -5.74
CA ALA A 19 -3.50 10.05 -6.95
C ALA A 19 -3.41 8.53 -6.76
N PHE A 20 -2.36 8.06 -6.05
CA PHE A 20 -2.23 6.65 -5.72
C PHE A 20 -3.41 6.16 -4.87
N TRP A 21 -3.72 6.81 -3.75
CA TRP A 21 -4.79 6.34 -2.85
C TRP A 21 -6.20 6.56 -3.42
N MET A 22 -6.37 7.49 -4.35
CA MET A 22 -7.66 7.75 -5.01
C MET A 22 -8.21 6.52 -5.74
N GLN A 23 -7.34 5.68 -6.32
CA GLN A 23 -7.75 4.43 -6.97
C GLN A 23 -8.31 3.41 -5.96
N PHE A 24 -7.81 3.43 -4.71
CA PHE A 24 -8.24 2.54 -3.64
C PHE A 24 -9.38 3.12 -2.82
N ALA A 25 -9.60 4.44 -2.86
CA ALA A 25 -10.71 5.13 -2.20
C ALA A 25 -12.08 4.68 -2.76
N SER A 26 -12.13 4.24 -4.02
CA SER A 26 -13.35 3.67 -4.62
C SER A 26 -13.67 2.25 -4.11
N ILE A 27 -12.71 1.56 -3.50
CA ILE A 27 -12.91 0.21 -2.97
C ILE A 27 -13.63 0.32 -1.63
N LYS A 28 -14.95 0.11 -1.68
CA LYS A 28 -15.79 0.07 -0.47
C LYS A 28 -15.70 -1.29 0.22
N GLY A 29 -16.04 -1.26 1.50
CA GLY A 29 -16.08 -2.45 2.34
C GLY A 29 -14.83 -2.64 3.18
N ALA A 30 -14.98 -3.48 4.19
CA ALA A 30 -13.94 -3.84 5.12
C ALA A 30 -14.05 -5.33 5.43
N THR A 31 -12.91 -5.97 5.63
CA THR A 31 -12.80 -7.37 6.02
C THR A 31 -12.23 -7.46 7.42
N ILE A 32 -12.68 -8.45 8.18
CA ILE A 32 -12.11 -8.73 9.50
C ILE A 32 -10.90 -9.62 9.29
N ARG A 33 -9.72 -9.13 9.64
CA ARG A 33 -8.46 -9.87 9.59
C ARG A 33 -7.80 -9.78 10.95
N ASP A 34 -7.46 -10.94 11.53
CA ASP A 34 -6.85 -11.01 12.86
C ASP A 34 -7.70 -10.31 13.95
N GLY A 35 -9.03 -10.49 13.88
CA GLY A 35 -9.98 -9.84 14.79
C GLY A 35 -10.11 -8.32 14.63
N LYS A 36 -9.44 -7.71 13.64
CA LYS A 36 -9.48 -6.27 13.38
C LYS A 36 -10.19 -5.98 12.07
N LEU A 37 -11.10 -5.00 12.09
CA LEU A 37 -11.73 -4.50 10.88
C LEU A 37 -10.69 -3.74 10.06
N ARG A 38 -10.45 -4.17 8.82
CA ARG A 38 -9.52 -3.55 7.88
C ARG A 38 -10.26 -3.13 6.63
N SER A 39 -10.02 -1.89 6.19
CA SER A 39 -10.57 -1.40 4.92
C SER A 39 -9.96 -2.19 3.77
N ASN A 40 -10.81 -2.68 2.86
CA ASN A 40 -10.36 -3.45 1.70
C ASN A 40 -9.49 -2.58 0.78
N GLY A 41 -9.85 -1.31 0.60
CA GLY A 41 -9.03 -0.35 -0.16
C GLY A 41 -7.68 -0.11 0.49
N MET A 42 -7.64 -0.02 1.83
CA MET A 42 -6.38 0.17 2.55
C MET A 42 -5.45 -1.05 2.43
N GLU A 43 -5.98 -2.27 2.60
CA GLU A 43 -5.21 -3.50 2.41
C GLU A 43 -4.70 -3.63 0.97
N ALA A 44 -5.54 -3.31 -0.03
CA ALA A 44 -5.17 -3.36 -1.44
C ALA A 44 -4.06 -2.35 -1.77
N GLY A 45 -4.16 -1.12 -1.29
CA GLY A 45 -3.12 -0.10 -1.50
C GLY A 45 -1.80 -0.48 -0.82
N ILE A 46 -1.84 -1.04 0.39
CA ILE A 46 -0.62 -1.53 1.08
C ILE A 46 0.01 -2.70 0.30
N ALA A 47 -0.78 -3.63 -0.21
CA ALA A 47 -0.29 -4.75 -1.01
C ALA A 47 0.40 -4.28 -2.30
N GLN A 48 -0.22 -3.33 -3.01
CA GLN A 48 0.34 -2.70 -4.20
C GLN A 48 1.66 -1.98 -3.88
N LEU A 49 1.71 -1.20 -2.79
CA LEU A 49 2.93 -0.52 -2.34
C LEU A 49 4.07 -1.49 -2.07
N ARG A 50 3.81 -2.60 -1.37
CA ARG A 50 4.81 -3.66 -1.14
C ARG A 50 5.33 -4.21 -2.45
N HIS A 51 4.44 -4.56 -3.36
CA HIS A 51 4.81 -5.11 -4.65
C HIS A 51 5.67 -4.14 -5.47
N MET A 52 5.33 -2.85 -5.51
CA MET A 52 6.14 -1.83 -6.18
C MET A 52 7.50 -1.61 -5.50
N ALA A 53 7.54 -1.60 -4.18
CA ALA A 53 8.79 -1.50 -3.42
C ALA A 53 9.71 -2.71 -3.66
N GLU A 54 9.15 -3.92 -3.67
CA GLU A 54 9.88 -5.16 -3.99
C GLU A 54 10.41 -5.13 -5.43
N GLN A 55 9.59 -4.70 -6.40
CA GLN A 55 10.02 -4.56 -7.79
C GLN A 55 11.12 -3.53 -7.97
N ARG A 56 11.06 -2.38 -7.30
CA ARG A 56 12.13 -1.37 -7.35
C ARG A 56 13.40 -1.87 -6.70
N ASN A 57 13.28 -2.55 -5.55
CA ASN A 57 14.42 -3.15 -4.89
C ASN A 57 15.08 -4.25 -5.74
N ALA A 58 14.28 -5.06 -6.45
CA ALA A 58 14.77 -6.09 -7.36
C ALA A 58 15.45 -5.53 -8.62
N GLN A 59 15.03 -4.34 -9.11
CA GLN A 59 15.66 -3.67 -10.24
C GLN A 59 16.92 -2.88 -9.87
N ALA A 60 17.10 -2.57 -8.58
CA ALA A 60 18.27 -1.87 -8.06
C ALA A 60 19.43 -2.82 -7.65
N ALA A 61 19.26 -4.14 -7.85
CA ALA A 61 20.21 -5.19 -7.49
C ALA A 61 20.98 -5.72 -8.70
#